data_AF-A0A8S3GY65-F1
#
_entry.id   AF-A0A8S3GY65-F1
#
_cell.length_a   1.000
_cell.length_b   1.000
_cell.length_c   1.000
_cell.angle_alpha   90.00
_cell.angle_beta   90.00
_cell.angle_gamma   90.00
#
_symmetry.space_group_name_H-M   'P 1'
#
loop_
_entity.id
_entity.type
_entity.pdbx_description
1 polymer ?
#
loop_
_entity_poly.entity_id
_entity_poly.type
_entity_poly.pdbx_seq_one_letter_code
_entity_poly.pdbx_strand_id
1 'polypeptide(L)'
;CIITHENFITAMFGCATAIDLDSLALNEVPRAMNFLPMAHMFGCGTLLAITYLGGEVGFWQGKVDKLLDDFRDFRPTLLSIVPRLLNRLYDKVRSEILKKGVPGRILFRLAIHGKLALIRRGDFSQDTIWDKLLFEKVRQQFGGQVRRVVSSSAPLSAEVCQFARAAFSCFLIEAYGQTECVIGCWQTLNDMKSGETGIPTVFNHVKLVDVPEKDYYAKDGVGEICIRSRAVFSGYLKDADKTREVIDEKGWLHTGDIGRWTPWNTLKIVDRKKNMYKVCSLTYFLYSSSRVNY
;
A
#
# COMPACT_ATOMS: atom_id res chain seq x y z
N CYS A 1 -19.27 6.90 4.39
CA CYS A 1 -18.37 7.55 5.38
C CYS A 1 -18.40 9.05 5.16
N ILE A 2 -18.70 9.84 6.20
CA ILE A 2 -18.64 11.29 6.15
C ILE A 2 -17.18 11.68 6.40
N ILE A 3 -16.48 12.07 5.35
CA ILE A 3 -15.10 12.55 5.42
C ILE A 3 -15.13 14.06 5.25
N THR A 4 -14.77 14.78 6.31
CA THR A 4 -14.72 16.25 6.29
C THR A 4 -13.43 16.75 5.62
N HIS A 5 -13.40 18.04 5.26
CA HIS A 5 -12.17 18.68 4.77
C HIS A 5 -11.00 18.50 5.74
N GLU A 6 -11.26 18.66 7.05
CA GLU A 6 -10.24 18.49 8.07
C GLU A 6 -9.69 17.06 8.11
N ASN A 7 -10.58 16.05 8.03
CA ASN A 7 -10.15 14.65 7.98
C ASN A 7 -9.21 14.40 6.80
N PHE A 8 -9.61 14.92 5.64
CA PHE A 8 -8.89 14.72 4.40
C PHE A 8 -7.53 15.42 4.41
N ILE A 9 -7.49 16.71 4.77
CA ILE A 9 -6.25 17.49 4.82
C ILE A 9 -5.28 16.96 5.87
N THR A 10 -5.76 16.53 7.06
CA THR A 10 -4.90 15.91 8.08
C THR A 10 -4.17 14.69 7.52
N ALA A 11 -4.93 13.78 6.89
CA ALA A 11 -4.35 12.56 6.32
C ALA A 11 -3.40 12.88 5.16
N MET A 12 -3.80 13.77 4.26
CA MET A 12 -3.00 14.12 3.07
C MET A 12 -1.73 14.85 3.43
N PHE A 13 -1.77 15.82 4.34
CA PHE A 13 -0.57 16.51 4.81
C PHE A 13 0.39 15.52 5.46
N GLY A 14 -0.12 14.60 6.28
CA GLY A 14 0.70 13.56 6.90
C GLY A 14 1.35 12.61 5.88
N CYS A 15 0.58 12.15 4.88
CA CYS A 15 1.10 11.34 3.78
C CYS A 15 2.13 12.10 2.95
N ALA A 16 1.80 13.33 2.55
CA ALA A 16 2.64 14.20 1.76
C ALA A 16 3.95 14.50 2.48
N THR A 17 3.94 14.76 3.79
CA THR A 17 5.17 15.01 4.56
C THR A 17 6.14 13.84 4.48
N ALA A 18 5.68 12.59 4.53
CA ALA A 18 6.61 11.48 4.38
C ALA A 18 7.04 11.25 2.94
N ILE A 19 6.18 11.53 1.95
CA ILE A 19 6.57 11.51 0.55
C ILE A 19 7.55 12.66 0.25
N ASP A 20 7.43 13.81 0.90
CA ASP A 20 8.25 15.01 0.73
C ASP A 20 9.63 14.84 1.33
N LEU A 21 9.72 14.29 2.55
CA LEU A 21 11.01 13.85 3.13
C LEU A 21 11.75 12.88 2.18
N ASP A 22 11.01 12.11 1.41
CA ASP A 22 11.53 11.16 0.43
C ASP A 22 11.84 11.82 -0.94
N SER A 23 11.06 12.82 -1.35
CA SER A 23 11.22 13.56 -2.62
C SER A 23 12.37 14.56 -2.53
N LEU A 24 12.54 15.23 -1.39
CA LEU A 24 13.70 16.06 -1.07
C LEU A 24 15.00 15.23 -1.10
N ALA A 25 14.95 13.96 -0.67
CA ALA A 25 16.10 13.06 -0.74
C ALA A 25 16.44 12.63 -2.18
N LEU A 26 15.48 12.69 -3.11
CA LEU A 26 15.64 12.29 -4.52
C LEU A 26 15.78 13.47 -5.49
N ASN A 27 15.43 14.69 -5.07
CA ASN A 27 15.38 15.89 -5.90
C ASN A 27 14.55 15.71 -7.19
N GLU A 28 13.45 14.96 -7.10
CA GLU A 28 12.54 14.67 -8.23
C GLU A 28 11.10 15.07 -7.90
N VAL A 29 10.41 15.66 -8.87
CA VAL A 29 8.97 15.94 -8.77
C VAL A 29 8.20 14.61 -8.84
N PRO A 30 7.29 14.31 -7.89
CA PRO A 30 6.62 13.03 -7.86
C PRO A 30 5.62 12.90 -9.02
N ARG A 31 5.71 11.79 -9.75
CA ARG A 31 4.84 11.44 -10.88
C ARG A 31 4.13 10.13 -10.57
N ALA A 32 2.82 10.14 -10.42
CA ALA A 32 2.04 8.94 -10.12
C ALA A 32 0.89 8.77 -11.11
N MET A 33 0.65 7.53 -11.56
CA MET A 33 -0.55 7.24 -12.33
C MET A 33 -1.70 6.86 -11.40
N ASN A 34 -2.83 7.56 -11.53
CA ASN A 34 -4.07 7.24 -10.85
C ASN A 34 -4.95 6.33 -11.73
N PHE A 35 -4.79 5.02 -11.54
CA PHE A 35 -5.63 4.00 -12.17
C PHE A 35 -6.67 3.39 -11.21
N LEU A 36 -6.67 3.83 -9.95
CA LEU A 36 -7.67 3.46 -8.97
C LEU A 36 -8.91 4.36 -9.10
N PRO A 37 -10.13 3.85 -8.86
CA PRO A 37 -11.31 4.67 -8.98
C PRO A 37 -11.32 5.75 -7.90
N MET A 38 -11.79 6.95 -8.24
CA MET A 38 -11.87 8.09 -7.31
C MET A 38 -12.79 7.83 -6.12
N ALA A 39 -13.73 6.88 -6.24
CA ALA A 39 -14.56 6.41 -5.14
C ALA A 39 -13.76 5.64 -4.07
N HIS A 40 -12.55 5.16 -4.39
CA HIS A 40 -11.69 4.44 -3.46
C HIS A 40 -10.69 5.40 -2.81
N MET A 41 -10.66 5.42 -1.47
CA MET A 41 -9.84 6.35 -0.69
C MET A 41 -8.36 6.34 -1.07
N PHE A 42 -7.80 5.18 -1.43
CA PHE A 42 -6.41 5.10 -1.89
C PHE A 42 -6.15 5.88 -3.20
N GLY A 43 -7.05 5.79 -4.20
CA GLY A 43 -6.88 6.54 -5.45
C GLY A 43 -7.07 8.04 -5.26
N CYS A 44 -8.10 8.43 -4.49
CA CYS A 44 -8.34 9.82 -4.11
C CYS A 44 -7.16 10.41 -3.32
N GLY A 45 -6.61 9.64 -2.37
CA GLY A 45 -5.47 10.04 -1.56
C GLY A 45 -4.18 10.21 -2.37
N THR A 46 -3.89 9.29 -3.30
CA THR A 46 -2.73 9.44 -4.20
C THR A 46 -2.84 10.71 -5.06
N LEU A 47 -4.00 10.98 -5.67
CA LEU A 47 -4.19 12.20 -6.46
C LEU A 47 -3.87 13.46 -5.64
N LEU A 48 -4.43 13.56 -4.45
CA LEU A 48 -4.34 14.76 -3.63
C LEU A 48 -2.96 14.93 -2.99
N ALA A 49 -2.34 13.85 -2.52
CA ALA A 49 -0.96 13.90 -2.01
C ALA A 49 0.03 14.36 -3.09
N ILE A 50 -0.10 13.87 -4.31
CA ILE A 50 0.80 14.25 -5.42
C ILE A 50 0.53 15.67 -5.88
N THR A 51 -0.73 16.08 -5.96
CA THR A 51 -1.10 17.47 -6.29
C THR A 51 -0.57 18.45 -5.24
N TYR A 52 -0.64 18.10 -3.95
CA TYR A 52 -0.11 18.92 -2.86
C TYR A 52 1.40 19.15 -2.98
N LEU A 53 2.14 18.15 -3.44
CA LEU A 53 3.59 18.22 -3.67
C LEU A 53 3.97 18.95 -4.97
N GLY A 54 2.99 19.50 -5.72
CA GLY A 54 3.24 20.07 -7.05
C GLY A 54 3.64 19.02 -8.09
N GLY A 55 3.28 17.76 -7.87
CA GLY A 55 3.59 16.64 -8.74
C GLY A 55 2.67 16.50 -9.95
N GLU A 56 2.92 15.45 -10.74
CA GLU A 56 2.12 15.14 -11.92
C GLU A 56 1.27 13.88 -11.68
N VAL A 57 -0.01 13.96 -12.04
CA VAL A 57 -0.93 12.82 -11.94
C VAL A 57 -1.42 12.42 -13.33
N GLY A 58 -1.04 11.23 -13.76
CA GLY A 58 -1.52 10.62 -15.01
C GLY A 58 -2.84 9.88 -14.78
N PHE A 59 -3.78 10.01 -15.70
CA PHE A 59 -5.03 9.23 -15.69
C PHE A 59 -4.98 8.18 -16.78
N TRP A 60 -5.22 6.93 -16.40
CA TRP A 60 -5.25 5.80 -17.34
C TRP A 60 -6.49 5.84 -18.25
N GLN A 61 -6.45 5.10 -19.36
CA GLN A 61 -7.54 5.04 -20.35
C GLN A 61 -8.81 4.30 -19.85
N GLY A 62 -8.84 3.81 -18.61
CA GLY A 62 -9.95 3.00 -18.06
C GLY A 62 -10.02 1.57 -18.59
N LYS A 63 -9.02 1.14 -19.38
CA LYS A 63 -8.95 -0.19 -20.01
C LYS A 63 -7.82 -1.01 -19.39
N VAL A 64 -8.17 -2.10 -18.73
CA VAL A 64 -7.21 -2.95 -17.98
C VAL A 64 -6.13 -3.55 -18.88
N ASP A 65 -6.48 -3.91 -20.10
CA ASP A 65 -5.59 -4.42 -21.13
C ASP A 65 -4.54 -3.39 -21.59
N LYS A 66 -4.85 -2.09 -21.50
CA LYS A 66 -3.95 -1.00 -21.87
C LYS A 66 -3.15 -0.39 -20.72
N LEU A 67 -3.39 -0.82 -19.49
CA LEU A 67 -2.77 -0.20 -18.30
C LEU A 67 -1.24 -0.20 -18.35
N LEU A 68 -0.61 -1.26 -18.87
CA LEU A 68 0.85 -1.30 -19.03
C LEU A 68 1.36 -0.37 -20.14
N ASP A 69 0.54 -0.08 -21.14
CA ASP A 69 0.87 0.91 -22.18
C ASP A 69 0.86 2.31 -21.57
N ASP A 70 -0.20 2.63 -20.80
CA ASP A 70 -0.31 3.89 -20.07
C ASP A 70 0.88 4.11 -19.11
N PHE A 71 1.33 3.05 -18.42
CA PHE A 71 2.52 3.11 -17.57
C PHE A 71 3.80 3.42 -18.36
N ARG A 72 3.96 2.80 -19.54
CA ARG A 72 5.15 2.99 -20.39
C ARG A 72 5.24 4.40 -20.94
N ASP A 73 4.10 4.97 -21.32
CA ASP A 73 4.01 6.32 -21.87
C ASP A 73 4.18 7.38 -20.77
N PHE A 74 3.51 7.20 -19.63
CA PHE A 74 3.54 8.18 -18.53
C PHE A 74 4.84 8.17 -17.73
N ARG A 75 5.51 7.01 -17.60
CA ARG A 75 6.77 6.81 -16.86
C ARG A 75 6.69 7.35 -15.41
N PRO A 76 5.87 6.76 -14.53
CA PRO A 76 5.74 7.24 -13.16
C PRO A 76 7.03 7.02 -12.35
N THR A 77 7.28 7.91 -11.40
CA THR A 77 8.34 7.77 -10.38
C THR A 77 7.80 7.14 -9.10
N LEU A 78 6.52 7.36 -8.78
CA LEU A 78 5.80 6.73 -7.66
C LEU A 78 4.73 5.77 -8.17
N LEU A 79 4.84 4.51 -7.78
CA LEU A 79 3.87 3.48 -8.11
C LEU A 79 2.97 3.18 -6.90
N SER A 80 1.78 3.79 -6.86
CA SER A 80 0.70 3.40 -5.94
C SER A 80 -0.04 2.18 -6.50
N ILE A 81 0.12 1.01 -5.88
CA ILE A 81 -0.34 -0.26 -6.45
C ILE A 81 -1.05 -1.13 -5.43
N VAL A 82 -2.05 -1.88 -5.88
CA VAL A 82 -2.73 -2.87 -5.02
C VAL A 82 -2.02 -4.22 -5.05
N PRO A 83 -2.01 -4.98 -3.94
CA PRO A 83 -1.35 -6.27 -3.82
C PRO A 83 -1.66 -7.23 -4.96
N ARG A 84 -2.89 -7.25 -5.47
CA ARG A 84 -3.30 -8.13 -6.57
C ARG A 84 -2.46 -7.92 -7.83
N LEU A 85 -2.13 -6.68 -8.18
CA LEU A 85 -1.36 -6.38 -9.39
C LEU A 85 0.11 -6.76 -9.21
N LEU A 86 0.68 -6.53 -8.01
CA LEU A 86 2.03 -7.01 -7.67
C LEU A 86 2.13 -8.54 -7.66
N ASN A 87 1.14 -9.25 -7.10
CA ASN A 87 1.09 -10.71 -7.15
C ASN A 87 1.03 -11.22 -8.60
N ARG A 88 0.16 -10.64 -9.44
CA ARG A 88 0.09 -11.00 -10.86
C ARG A 88 1.42 -10.78 -11.59
N LEU A 89 2.11 -9.68 -11.30
CA LEU A 89 3.43 -9.39 -11.86
C LEU A 89 4.45 -10.44 -11.41
N TYR A 90 4.48 -10.74 -10.11
CA TYR A 90 5.34 -11.78 -9.54
C TYR A 90 5.09 -13.14 -10.17
N ASP A 91 3.83 -13.58 -10.26
CA ASP A 91 3.44 -14.88 -10.82
C ASP A 91 3.79 -14.98 -12.30
N LYS A 92 3.56 -13.91 -13.08
CA LYS A 92 3.93 -13.85 -14.50
C LYS A 92 5.43 -14.03 -14.67
N VAL A 93 6.24 -13.20 -14.02
CA VAL A 93 7.70 -13.23 -14.12
C VAL A 93 8.25 -14.57 -13.62
N ARG A 94 7.77 -15.05 -12.47
CA ARG A 94 8.13 -16.36 -11.92
C ARG A 94 7.82 -17.47 -12.91
N SER A 95 6.61 -17.52 -13.47
CA SER A 95 6.21 -18.58 -14.42
C SER A 95 7.06 -18.59 -15.69
N GLU A 96 7.41 -17.42 -16.24
CA GLU A 96 8.28 -17.29 -17.43
C GLU A 96 9.69 -17.81 -17.16
N ILE A 97 10.23 -17.56 -15.97
CA ILE A 97 11.57 -18.04 -15.59
C ILE A 97 11.55 -19.52 -15.24
N LEU A 98 10.50 -20.00 -14.57
CA LEU A 98 10.36 -21.41 -14.20
C LEU A 98 10.30 -22.35 -15.42
N LYS A 99 9.81 -21.87 -16.57
CA LYS A 99 9.88 -22.60 -17.85
C LYS A 99 11.31 -22.96 -18.26
N LYS A 100 12.32 -22.23 -17.78
CA LYS A 100 13.75 -22.51 -18.02
C LYS A 100 14.32 -23.60 -17.09
N GLY A 101 13.46 -24.29 -16.33
CA GLY A 101 13.86 -25.40 -15.46
C GLY A 101 14.67 -24.98 -14.24
N VAL A 102 15.54 -25.87 -13.77
CA VAL A 102 16.40 -25.66 -12.58
C VAL A 102 17.32 -24.43 -12.73
N PRO A 103 17.98 -24.18 -13.87
CA PRO A 103 18.82 -22.99 -14.04
C PRO A 103 18.03 -21.69 -13.87
N GLY A 104 16.80 -21.63 -14.38
CA GLY A 104 15.92 -20.47 -14.21
C GLY A 104 15.59 -20.19 -12.75
N ARG A 105 15.27 -21.24 -11.96
CA ARG A 105 15.01 -21.11 -10.52
C ARG A 105 16.21 -20.56 -9.76
N ILE A 106 17.39 -21.08 -10.05
CA ILE A 106 18.64 -20.64 -9.42
C ILE A 106 18.90 -19.16 -9.76
N LEU A 107 18.79 -18.80 -11.05
CA LEU A 107 18.95 -17.41 -11.49
C LEU A 107 17.98 -16.46 -10.79
N PHE A 108 16.68 -16.82 -10.70
CA PHE A 108 15.68 -15.98 -10.05
C PHE A 108 16.02 -15.74 -8.57
N ARG A 109 16.39 -16.81 -7.86
CA ARG A 109 16.78 -16.71 -6.45
C ARG A 109 18.02 -15.84 -6.27
N LEU A 110 19.06 -16.06 -7.06
CA LEU A 110 20.30 -15.29 -7.01
C LEU A 110 20.06 -13.81 -7.34
N ALA A 111 19.24 -13.51 -8.36
CA ALA A 111 18.91 -12.15 -8.74
C ALA A 111 18.19 -11.38 -7.61
N ILE A 112 17.19 -11.99 -6.98
CA ILE A 112 16.49 -11.39 -5.82
C ILE A 112 17.47 -11.17 -4.66
N HIS A 113 18.26 -12.19 -4.28
CA HIS A 113 19.18 -12.08 -3.15
C HIS A 113 20.26 -11.02 -3.41
N GLY A 114 20.81 -10.98 -4.62
CA GLY A 114 21.82 -10.00 -5.04
C GLY A 114 21.30 -8.57 -4.97
N LYS A 115 20.13 -8.28 -5.54
CA LYS A 115 19.52 -6.95 -5.48
C LYS A 115 19.15 -6.53 -4.05
N LEU A 116 18.59 -7.44 -3.26
CA LEU A 116 18.28 -7.13 -1.86
C LEU A 116 19.53 -6.86 -1.03
N ALA A 117 20.66 -7.51 -1.33
CA ALA A 117 21.93 -7.22 -0.65
C ALA A 117 22.45 -5.81 -0.94
N LEU A 118 22.28 -5.33 -2.18
CA LEU A 118 22.62 -3.94 -2.56
C LEU A 118 21.69 -2.94 -1.86
N ILE A 119 20.38 -3.18 -1.91
CA ILE A 119 19.37 -2.32 -1.27
C ILE A 119 19.63 -2.16 0.23
N ARG A 120 20.00 -3.24 0.93
CA ARG A 120 20.34 -3.18 2.37
C ARG A 120 21.56 -2.30 2.67
N ARG A 121 22.43 -2.06 1.69
CA ARG A 121 23.58 -1.15 1.79
C ARG A 121 23.23 0.28 1.34
N GLY A 122 21.97 0.55 1.00
CA GLY A 122 21.53 1.82 0.43
C GLY A 122 21.80 1.97 -1.06
N ASP A 123 22.22 0.91 -1.75
CA ASP A 123 22.48 0.93 -3.19
C ASP A 123 21.22 0.51 -3.97
N PHE A 124 20.62 1.49 -4.64
CA PHE A 124 19.42 1.33 -5.47
C PHE A 124 19.72 1.31 -6.97
N SER A 125 20.99 1.12 -7.37
CA SER A 125 21.44 1.12 -8.77
C SER A 125 20.61 0.19 -9.65
N GLN A 126 20.14 0.68 -10.80
CA GLN A 126 19.31 -0.06 -11.75
C GLN A 126 20.12 -0.63 -12.95
N ASP A 127 21.45 -0.53 -12.92
CA ASP A 127 22.38 -1.02 -13.97
C ASP A 127 23.30 -2.15 -13.46
N THR A 128 22.75 -3.13 -12.76
CA THR A 128 23.50 -4.31 -12.30
C THR A 128 23.37 -5.48 -13.27
N ILE A 129 24.19 -6.52 -13.07
CA ILE A 129 24.05 -7.77 -13.84
C ILE A 129 22.64 -8.38 -13.71
N TRP A 130 22.02 -8.28 -12.53
CA TRP A 130 20.67 -8.78 -12.29
C TRP A 130 19.59 -7.99 -13.03
N ASP A 131 19.85 -6.71 -13.25
CA ASP A 131 18.97 -5.82 -14.00
C ASP A 131 18.96 -6.22 -15.47
N LYS A 132 20.13 -6.33 -16.09
CA LYS A 132 20.29 -6.75 -17.50
C LYS A 132 19.72 -8.13 -17.76
N LEU A 133 19.89 -9.06 -16.82
CA LEU A 133 19.42 -10.44 -16.97
C LEU A 133 17.92 -10.60 -16.76
N LEU A 134 17.30 -9.81 -15.87
CA LEU A 134 15.95 -10.05 -15.41
C LEU A 134 15.11 -8.78 -15.23
N PHE A 135 15.54 -7.86 -14.39
CA PHE A 135 14.64 -6.84 -13.84
C PHE A 135 14.42 -5.63 -14.75
N GLU A 136 15.32 -5.35 -15.69
CA GLU A 136 15.16 -4.26 -16.66
C GLU A 136 13.86 -4.44 -17.46
N LYS A 137 13.60 -5.64 -17.98
CA LYS A 137 12.37 -5.93 -18.73
C LYS A 137 11.12 -5.67 -17.89
N VAL A 138 11.17 -6.00 -16.60
CA VAL A 138 10.07 -5.76 -15.66
C VAL A 138 9.87 -4.26 -15.46
N ARG A 139 10.93 -3.50 -15.16
CA ARG A 139 10.84 -2.04 -14.96
C ARG A 139 10.38 -1.31 -16.20
N GLN A 140 10.81 -1.73 -17.38
CA GLN A 140 10.41 -1.11 -18.64
C GLN A 140 8.90 -1.26 -18.91
N GLN A 141 8.22 -2.28 -18.37
CA GLN A 141 6.74 -2.36 -18.42
C GLN A 141 6.07 -1.23 -17.62
N PHE A 142 6.79 -0.62 -16.68
CA PHE A 142 6.33 0.50 -15.86
C PHE A 142 7.02 1.82 -16.23
N GLY A 143 7.59 1.91 -17.44
CA GLY A 143 8.25 3.11 -17.95
C GLY A 143 9.65 3.39 -17.39
N GLY A 144 10.24 2.47 -16.62
CA GLY A 144 11.65 2.49 -16.21
C GLY A 144 12.05 3.54 -15.16
N GLN A 145 11.15 4.45 -14.79
CA GLN A 145 11.44 5.56 -13.87
C GLN A 145 10.93 5.34 -12.44
N VAL A 146 10.30 4.19 -12.15
CA VAL A 146 9.82 3.92 -10.79
C VAL A 146 10.98 3.98 -9.80
N ARG A 147 10.83 4.84 -8.80
CA ARG A 147 11.74 5.05 -7.66
C ARG A 147 11.10 4.67 -6.34
N ARG A 148 9.78 4.51 -6.27
CA ARG A 148 9.05 4.17 -5.05
C ARG A 148 7.82 3.33 -5.37
N VAL A 149 7.52 2.38 -4.50
CA VAL A 149 6.30 1.57 -4.58
C VAL A 149 5.55 1.67 -3.26
N VAL A 150 4.29 2.06 -3.32
CA VAL A 150 3.37 2.07 -2.18
C VAL A 150 2.30 1.01 -2.41
N SER A 151 2.21 0.05 -1.50
CA SER A 151 1.20 -1.00 -1.52
C SER A 151 0.26 -0.87 -0.34
N SER A 152 -1.05 -0.93 -0.59
CA SER A 152 -2.07 -0.84 0.44
C SER A 152 -3.31 -1.68 0.10
N SER A 153 -4.32 -1.67 0.97
CA SER A 153 -5.61 -2.36 0.86
C SER A 153 -5.64 -3.84 1.25
N ALA A 154 -4.53 -4.58 1.17
CA ALA A 154 -4.41 -5.97 1.59
C ALA A 154 -2.94 -6.33 1.90
N PRO A 155 -2.66 -7.40 2.66
CA PRO A 155 -1.29 -7.82 2.96
C PRO A 155 -0.60 -8.39 1.72
N LEU A 156 0.72 -8.17 1.61
CA LEU A 156 1.59 -8.87 0.68
C LEU A 156 2.34 -10.01 1.37
N SER A 157 2.67 -11.06 0.60
CA SER A 157 3.60 -12.08 1.08
C SER A 157 5.02 -11.53 1.09
N ALA A 158 5.87 -12.07 1.98
CA ALA A 158 7.27 -11.68 2.04
C ALA A 158 8.01 -11.88 0.72
N GLU A 159 7.67 -12.94 -0.02
CA GLU A 159 8.23 -13.24 -1.33
C GLU A 159 7.92 -12.15 -2.35
N VAL A 160 6.68 -11.65 -2.38
CA VAL A 160 6.24 -10.62 -3.33
C VAL A 160 6.84 -9.26 -2.96
N CYS A 161 6.92 -8.92 -1.66
CA CYS A 161 7.61 -7.70 -1.21
C CYS A 161 9.09 -7.71 -1.61
N GLN A 162 9.78 -8.82 -1.36
CA GLN A 162 11.19 -9.00 -1.72
C GLN A 162 11.42 -8.92 -3.23
N PHE A 163 10.56 -9.58 -4.01
CA PHE A 163 10.60 -9.49 -5.46
C PHE A 163 10.39 -8.06 -5.95
N ALA A 164 9.36 -7.36 -5.46
CA ALA A 164 9.04 -6.02 -5.91
C ALA A 164 10.18 -5.03 -5.57
N ARG A 165 10.75 -5.10 -4.36
CA ARG A 165 11.96 -4.33 -3.99
C ARG A 165 13.12 -4.60 -4.93
N ALA A 166 13.41 -5.87 -5.24
CA ALA A 166 14.48 -6.25 -6.16
C ALA A 166 14.21 -5.79 -7.60
N ALA A 167 12.98 -5.96 -8.08
CA ALA A 167 12.58 -5.67 -9.46
C ALA A 167 12.62 -4.18 -9.76
N PHE A 168 12.02 -3.36 -8.90
CA PHE A 168 12.03 -1.91 -9.06
C PHE A 168 13.30 -1.26 -8.52
N SER A 169 14.12 -2.01 -7.76
CA SER A 169 15.34 -1.49 -7.12
C SER A 169 15.04 -0.25 -6.29
N CYS A 170 14.04 -0.36 -5.42
CA CYS A 170 13.55 0.77 -4.63
C CYS A 170 12.94 0.34 -3.29
N PHE A 171 12.62 1.33 -2.47
CA PHE A 171 11.78 1.13 -1.30
C PHE A 171 10.36 0.71 -1.69
N LEU A 172 9.83 -0.23 -0.93
CA LEU A 172 8.44 -0.68 -0.98
C LEU A 172 7.84 -0.46 0.40
N ILE A 173 6.77 0.33 0.43
CA ILE A 173 6.05 0.72 1.63
C ILE A 173 4.74 -0.04 1.65
N GLU A 174 4.54 -0.92 2.63
CA GLU A 174 3.22 -1.44 2.97
C GLU A 174 2.50 -0.44 3.90
N ALA A 175 1.30 -0.04 3.52
CA ALA A 175 0.46 0.88 4.27
C ALA A 175 -0.88 0.24 4.63
N TYR A 176 -1.28 0.37 5.89
CA TYR A 176 -2.57 -0.06 6.39
C TYR A 176 -3.50 1.13 6.60
N GLY A 177 -4.74 0.97 6.13
CA GLY A 177 -5.79 1.95 6.28
C GLY A 177 -7.14 1.37 5.87
N GLN A 178 -8.19 2.07 6.29
CA GLN A 178 -9.56 1.85 5.86
C GLN A 178 -10.24 3.20 5.63
N THR A 179 -11.39 3.19 4.96
CA THR A 179 -12.10 4.44 4.60
C THR A 179 -12.38 5.32 5.81
N GLU A 180 -12.64 4.71 6.97
CA GLU A 180 -12.99 5.33 8.24
C GLU A 180 -11.81 6.08 8.91
N CYS A 181 -10.56 5.78 8.54
CA CYS A 181 -9.37 6.46 9.06
C CYS A 181 -8.38 6.94 7.99
N VAL A 182 -8.69 6.75 6.71
CA VAL A 182 -7.84 6.99 5.53
C VAL A 182 -6.59 6.11 5.51
N ILE A 183 -5.66 6.34 6.44
CA ILE A 183 -4.44 5.56 6.66
C ILE A 183 -4.17 5.52 8.17
N GLY A 184 -3.88 4.32 8.69
CA GLY A 184 -3.60 4.06 10.10
C GLY A 184 -2.10 3.97 10.38
N CYS A 185 -1.44 3.08 9.65
CA CYS A 185 -0.02 2.77 9.82
C CYS A 185 0.68 2.62 8.46
N TRP A 186 1.99 2.81 8.45
CA TRP A 186 2.82 2.58 7.28
C TRP A 186 4.25 2.19 7.63
N GLN A 187 4.91 1.51 6.70
CA GLN A 187 6.33 1.23 6.79
C GLN A 187 7.17 2.51 6.61
N THR A 188 8.23 2.64 7.39
CA THR A 188 9.21 3.73 7.23
C THR A 188 10.13 3.45 6.05
N LEU A 189 10.81 4.48 5.58
CA LEU A 189 11.60 4.44 4.35
C LEU A 189 12.73 3.41 4.34
N ASN A 190 13.16 2.87 5.48
CA ASN A 190 14.20 1.83 5.55
C ASN A 190 13.69 0.50 6.09
N ASP A 191 12.38 0.33 6.22
CA ASP A 191 11.82 -0.92 6.72
C ASP A 191 11.84 -2.00 5.62
N MET A 192 12.79 -2.93 5.77
CA MET A 192 12.95 -4.08 4.88
C MET A 192 12.14 -5.29 5.33
N LYS A 193 11.37 -5.19 6.42
CA LYS A 193 10.46 -6.26 6.84
C LYS A 193 9.31 -6.37 5.86
N SER A 194 8.67 -7.52 5.88
CA SER A 194 7.56 -7.83 4.98
C SER A 194 6.44 -8.48 5.78
N GLY A 195 5.19 -8.20 5.41
CA GLY A 195 4.03 -8.69 6.15
C GLY A 195 3.81 -7.97 7.48
N GLU A 196 4.34 -6.75 7.60
CA GLU A 196 4.09 -5.81 8.68
C GLU A 196 3.62 -4.49 8.04
N THR A 197 2.80 -3.74 8.76
CA THR A 197 2.22 -2.47 8.28
C THR A 197 2.98 -1.25 8.80
N GLY A 198 4.10 -1.48 9.48
CA GLY A 198 4.98 -0.44 10.02
C GLY A 198 4.42 0.26 11.25
N ILE A 199 4.70 1.56 11.38
CA ILE A 199 4.38 2.35 12.58
C ILE A 199 3.10 3.18 12.37
N PRO A 200 2.43 3.62 13.45
CA PRO A 200 1.40 4.65 13.35
C PRO A 200 1.88 5.86 12.56
N THR A 201 1.02 6.39 11.68
CA THR A 201 1.33 7.65 11.01
C THR A 201 1.37 8.79 12.03
N VAL A 202 2.10 9.86 11.72
CA VAL A 202 2.42 10.95 12.66
C VAL A 202 1.21 11.67 13.25
N PHE A 203 0.05 11.54 12.62
CA PHE A 203 -1.21 12.17 13.04
C PHE A 203 -2.17 11.21 13.75
N ASN A 204 -1.79 9.93 13.91
CA ASN A 204 -2.63 8.91 14.52
C ASN A 204 -2.12 8.49 15.89
N HIS A 205 -3.02 8.45 16.86
CA HIS A 205 -2.84 7.63 18.06
C HIS A 205 -3.41 6.23 17.79
N VAL A 206 -2.64 5.20 18.12
CA VAL A 206 -3.03 3.80 17.94
C VAL A 206 -2.86 3.05 19.25
N LYS A 207 -3.87 2.27 19.64
CA LYS A 207 -3.82 1.34 20.77
C LYS A 207 -4.40 0.00 20.37
N LEU A 208 -4.10 -1.04 21.16
CA LEU A 208 -4.79 -2.33 21.08
C LEU A 208 -5.79 -2.42 22.23
N VAL A 209 -6.96 -2.99 21.95
CA VAL A 209 -8.01 -3.27 22.93
C VAL A 209 -8.28 -4.77 22.95
N ASP A 210 -8.58 -5.30 24.13
CA ASP A 210 -8.88 -6.72 24.32
C ASP A 210 -10.06 -7.17 23.46
N VAL A 211 -9.97 -8.40 22.96
CA VAL A 211 -11.04 -9.11 22.25
C VAL A 211 -11.17 -10.49 22.90
N PRO A 212 -11.78 -10.58 24.09
CA PRO A 212 -11.86 -11.82 24.87
C PRO A 212 -12.56 -12.95 24.10
N GLU A 213 -13.51 -12.64 23.22
CA GLU A 213 -14.22 -13.62 22.39
C GLU A 213 -13.33 -14.37 21.38
N LYS A 214 -12.10 -13.89 21.16
CA LYS A 214 -11.08 -14.50 20.29
C LYS A 214 -9.76 -14.80 21.02
N ASP A 215 -9.75 -14.74 22.35
CA ASP A 215 -8.56 -14.92 23.18
C ASP A 215 -7.39 -13.97 22.80
N TYR A 216 -7.71 -12.73 22.42
CA TYR A 216 -6.71 -11.67 22.19
C TYR A 216 -6.73 -10.64 23.30
N TYR A 217 -5.56 -10.40 23.92
CA TYR A 217 -5.41 -9.45 25.02
C TYR A 217 -4.27 -8.48 24.77
N ALA A 218 -4.52 -7.18 24.97
CA ALA A 218 -3.58 -6.10 24.71
C ALA A 218 -2.31 -6.23 25.55
N LYS A 219 -2.42 -6.82 26.76
CA LYS A 219 -1.26 -7.16 27.61
C LYS A 219 -0.25 -8.10 26.94
N ASP A 220 -0.73 -8.95 26.02
CA ASP A 220 0.08 -9.89 25.24
C ASP A 220 0.53 -9.27 23.90
N GLY A 221 0.32 -7.96 23.73
CA GLY A 221 0.66 -7.21 22.53
C GLY A 221 -0.25 -7.51 21.33
N VAL A 222 -1.44 -8.08 21.53
CA VAL A 222 -2.40 -8.43 20.47
C VAL A 222 -3.81 -7.98 20.84
N GLY A 223 -4.58 -7.46 19.88
CA GLY A 223 -5.96 -7.02 20.16
C GLY A 223 -6.57 -6.27 18.99
N GLU A 224 -7.79 -5.77 19.18
CA GLU A 224 -8.44 -4.89 18.22
C GLU A 224 -7.67 -3.57 18.11
N ILE A 225 -7.32 -3.21 16.88
CA ILE A 225 -6.68 -1.93 16.59
C ILE A 225 -7.72 -0.83 16.77
N CYS A 226 -7.40 0.13 17.63
CA CYS A 226 -8.22 1.33 17.82
C CYS A 226 -7.41 2.56 17.44
N ILE A 227 -7.99 3.44 16.63
CA ILE A 227 -7.32 4.63 16.10
C ILE A 227 -8.06 5.89 16.56
N ARG A 228 -7.33 6.88 17.07
CA ARG A 228 -7.86 8.21 17.37
C ARG A 228 -7.03 9.26 16.64
N SER A 229 -7.69 10.08 15.84
CA SER A 229 -7.05 11.03 14.96
C SER A 229 -8.04 12.05 14.42
N ARG A 230 -7.55 13.22 14.03
CA ARG A 230 -8.35 14.19 13.24
C ARG A 230 -8.64 13.67 11.82
N ALA A 231 -7.94 12.62 11.36
CA ALA A 231 -8.22 11.93 10.11
C ALA A 231 -9.37 10.90 10.19
N VAL A 232 -9.83 10.54 11.39
CA VAL A 232 -10.98 9.62 11.56
C VAL A 232 -12.25 10.32 11.06
N PHE A 233 -13.04 9.61 10.26
CA PHE A 233 -14.30 10.09 9.72
C PHE A 233 -15.27 10.59 10.80
N SER A 234 -16.21 11.46 10.44
CA SER A 234 -17.23 11.93 11.40
C SER A 234 -18.37 10.93 11.62
N GLY A 235 -18.36 9.79 10.93
CA GLY A 235 -19.36 8.73 11.02
C GLY A 235 -19.95 8.29 9.69
N TYR A 236 -20.98 7.45 9.77
CA TYR A 236 -21.74 6.98 8.62
C TYR A 236 -22.90 7.93 8.31
N LEU A 237 -23.05 8.26 7.02
CA LEU A 237 -24.12 9.15 6.57
C LEU A 237 -25.49 8.51 6.80
N LYS A 238 -26.34 9.21 7.58
CA LYS A 238 -27.69 8.75 7.95
C LYS A 238 -27.71 7.45 8.78
N ASP A 239 -26.62 7.10 9.46
CA ASP A 239 -26.53 5.89 10.26
C ASP A 239 -25.75 6.16 11.56
N ALA A 240 -26.43 6.84 12.49
CA ALA A 240 -25.86 7.25 13.77
C ALA A 240 -25.61 6.06 14.71
N ASP A 241 -26.42 5.00 14.61
CA ASP A 241 -26.25 3.79 15.41
C ASP A 241 -24.95 3.08 15.06
N LYS A 242 -24.71 2.79 13.77
CA LYS A 242 -23.43 2.21 13.35
C LYS A 242 -22.23 3.11 13.62
N THR A 243 -22.45 4.43 13.66
CA THR A 243 -21.39 5.37 14.01
C THR A 243 -20.98 5.19 15.47
N ARG A 244 -21.95 5.10 16.39
CA ARG A 244 -21.70 4.84 17.83
C ARG A 244 -21.14 3.44 18.08
N GLU A 245 -21.43 2.46 17.22
CA GLU A 245 -20.84 1.12 17.33
C GLU A 245 -19.33 1.12 17.07
N VAL A 246 -18.82 2.01 16.22
CA VAL A 246 -17.40 2.01 15.82
C VAL A 246 -16.60 3.17 16.39
N ILE A 247 -17.22 4.28 16.81
CA ILE A 247 -16.53 5.38 17.50
C ILE A 247 -16.98 5.42 18.95
N ASP A 248 -16.04 5.21 19.88
CA ASP A 248 -16.32 5.28 21.31
C ASP A 248 -16.49 6.72 21.81
N GLU A 249 -16.98 6.89 23.04
CA GLU A 249 -17.18 8.21 23.67
C GLU A 249 -15.89 9.02 23.84
N LYS A 250 -14.73 8.36 23.77
CA LYS A 250 -13.40 8.98 23.85
C LYS A 250 -12.83 9.30 22.45
N GLY A 251 -13.60 9.08 21.39
CA GLY A 251 -13.24 9.35 20.00
C GLY A 251 -12.32 8.30 19.36
N TRP A 252 -12.21 7.09 19.92
CA TRP A 252 -11.48 6.00 19.30
C TRP A 252 -12.34 5.26 18.29
N LEU A 253 -11.84 5.15 17.07
CA LEU A 253 -12.35 4.26 16.05
C LEU A 253 -11.91 2.82 16.34
N HIS A 254 -12.87 1.97 16.66
CA HIS A 254 -12.76 0.51 16.68
C HIS A 254 -12.72 -0.01 15.24
N THR A 255 -11.54 -0.45 14.80
CA THR A 255 -11.32 -0.77 13.38
C THR A 255 -11.93 -2.11 12.95
N GLY A 256 -12.23 -3.00 13.91
CA GLY A 256 -12.57 -4.39 13.63
C GLY A 256 -11.42 -5.22 13.04
N ASP A 257 -10.20 -4.68 12.94
CA ASP A 257 -8.98 -5.40 12.58
C ASP A 257 -8.21 -5.79 13.86
N ILE A 258 -7.68 -7.01 13.90
CA ILE A 258 -6.81 -7.48 14.98
C ILE A 258 -5.36 -7.21 14.59
N GLY A 259 -4.66 -6.49 15.45
CA GLY A 259 -3.25 -6.16 15.30
C GLY A 259 -2.40 -6.83 16.36
N ARG A 260 -1.12 -7.00 16.04
CA ARG A 260 -0.07 -7.40 16.99
C ARG A 260 1.08 -6.41 16.90
N TRP A 261 1.52 -5.89 18.05
CA TRP A 261 2.79 -5.17 18.16
C TRP A 261 3.94 -6.16 18.04
N THR A 262 4.89 -5.88 17.16
CA THR A 262 6.12 -6.65 17.07
C THR A 262 7.13 -6.17 18.12
N PRO A 263 8.21 -6.95 18.40
CA PRO A 263 9.30 -6.50 19.26
C PRO A 263 9.99 -5.19 18.82
N TRP A 264 9.68 -4.73 17.59
CA TRP A 264 10.26 -3.53 16.99
C TRP A 264 9.28 -2.35 16.97
N ASN A 265 8.19 -2.42 17.72
CA ASN A 265 7.13 -1.41 17.79
C ASN A 265 6.47 -1.11 16.43
N THR A 266 6.46 -2.09 15.52
CA THR A 266 5.66 -2.06 14.30
C THR A 266 4.36 -2.84 14.50
N LEU A 267 3.33 -2.48 13.76
CA LEU A 267 2.02 -3.11 13.78
C LEU A 267 1.93 -4.16 12.66
N LYS A 268 1.47 -5.35 13.01
CA LYS A 268 1.12 -6.41 12.06
C LYS A 268 -0.35 -6.75 12.16
N ILE A 269 -1.06 -6.76 11.04
CA ILE A 269 -2.46 -7.23 10.99
C ILE A 269 -2.45 -8.75 11.00
N VAL A 270 -3.21 -9.36 11.91
CA VAL A 270 -3.22 -10.82 12.11
C VAL A 270 -4.58 -11.46 11.87
N ASP A 271 -5.67 -10.73 12.10
CA ASP A 271 -7.04 -11.25 11.92
C ASP A 271 -8.05 -10.10 11.78
N ARG A 272 -9.32 -10.41 11.58
CA ARG A 272 -10.48 -9.50 11.65
C ARG A 272 -11.39 -9.91 12.80
N LYS A 273 -11.89 -8.97 13.61
CA LYS A 273 -12.80 -9.25 14.73
C LYS A 273 -14.09 -9.96 14.27
N LYS A 274 -14.69 -9.49 13.17
CA LYS A 274 -15.82 -10.15 12.47
C LYS A 274 -15.30 -10.78 11.17
N ASN A 275 -15.74 -12.00 10.84
CA ASN A 275 -15.31 -12.77 9.65
C ASN A 275 -15.84 -12.18 8.32
N MET A 276 -15.51 -10.93 8.01
CA MET A 276 -15.67 -10.35 6.68
C MET A 276 -14.33 -10.42 5.96
N TYR A 277 -14.17 -11.38 5.05
CA TYR A 277 -13.01 -11.45 4.18
C TYR A 277 -13.04 -10.27 3.20
N LYS A 278 -12.02 -9.40 3.27
CA LYS A 278 -11.78 -8.42 2.20
C LYS A 278 -11.26 -9.18 0.99
N VAL A 279 -12.16 -9.57 0.09
CA VAL A 279 -11.75 -10.19 -1.18
C VAL A 279 -10.90 -9.17 -1.92
N CYS A 280 -9.62 -9.51 -2.15
CA CYS A 280 -8.64 -8.68 -2.85
C CYS A 280 -9.04 -8.57 -4.32
N SER A 281 -10.04 -7.76 -4.58
CA SER A 281 -10.78 -7.80 -5.82
C SER A 281 -11.02 -6.38 -6.31
N LEU A 282 -10.56 -6.14 -7.53
CA LEU A 282 -10.98 -5.05 -8.40
C LEU A 282 -12.49 -5.13 -8.73
N THR A 283 -13.25 -6.04 -8.12
CA THR A 283 -14.61 -6.41 -8.54
C THR A 283 -15.65 -5.33 -8.23
N TYR A 284 -15.33 -4.30 -7.43
CA TYR A 284 -16.17 -3.10 -7.37
C TYR A 284 -16.27 -2.37 -8.72
N PHE A 285 -15.40 -2.64 -9.70
CA PHE A 285 -15.54 -2.13 -11.07
C PHE A 285 -16.58 -2.86 -11.92
N LEU A 286 -17.02 -4.08 -11.57
CA LEU A 286 -17.95 -4.86 -12.41
C LEU A 286 -19.42 -4.73 -11.99
N TYR A 287 -19.71 -4.16 -10.82
CA TYR A 287 -21.09 -3.97 -10.36
C TYR A 287 -21.68 -2.58 -10.64
N SER A 288 -20.90 -1.61 -11.13
CA SER A 288 -21.41 -0.26 -11.46
C SER A 288 -21.69 -0.04 -12.96
N SER A 289 -21.30 -0.98 -13.82
CA SER A 289 -21.51 -0.91 -15.27
C SER A 289 -22.67 -1.80 -15.77
N SER A 290 -23.43 -2.39 -14.86
CA SER A 290 -24.74 -2.98 -15.18
C SER A 290 -25.81 -2.43 -14.24
N ARG A 291 -26.66 -1.56 -14.80
CA ARG A 291 -27.84 -0.87 -14.21
C ARG A 291 -27.56 0.43 -13.46
N VAL A 292 -27.43 1.51 -14.22
CA VAL A 292 -28.21 2.73 -13.96
C VAL A 292 -28.70 3.25 -15.31
N ASN A 293 -29.92 2.87 -15.70
CA ASN A 293 -30.73 3.69 -16.58
C ASN A 293 -31.35 4.77 -15.70
N TYR A 294 -30.97 6.02 -15.93
CA TYR A 294 -31.86 7.18 -15.93
C TYR A 294 -31.39 8.07 -17.07
#